data_AF-A0A9N9MGW7-F1
#
_entry.id   AF-A0A9N9MGW7-F1
#
_cell.length_a   1.000
_cell.length_b   1.000
_cell.length_c   1.000
_cell.angle_alpha   90.00
_cell.angle_beta   90.00
_cell.angle_gamma   90.00
#
_symmetry.space_group_name_H-M   'P 1'
#
loop_
_entity.id
_entity.type
_entity.pdbx_description
1 polymer ?
#
loop_
_entity_poly.entity_id
_entity_poly.type
_entity_poly.pdbx_seq_one_letter_code
_entity_poly.pdbx_strand_id
1 'polypeptide(L)'
;MKYIIPLVVVVIFVFIRFAQCKEVKCSKKSFICQDATSFYECISDEKGNYFNTGVLQSCPPGLMCDDKNEIECEEDISMEFLTDRKLSFKFAAPAGRKHIIDDE
;
A
#
# COMPACT_ATOMS: atom_id res chain seq x y z
N MET A 1 -14.28 11.95 50.17
CA MET A 1 -14.98 11.47 48.95
C MET A 1 -15.03 12.47 47.80
N LYS A 2 -15.03 13.79 48.04
CA LYS A 2 -15.15 14.83 46.98
C LYS A 2 -14.08 14.79 45.87
N TYR A 3 -12.86 14.32 46.17
CA TYR A 3 -11.73 14.30 45.22
C TYR A 3 -11.51 12.93 44.53
N ILE A 4 -12.25 11.90 44.91
CA ILE A 4 -12.08 10.55 44.35
C ILE A 4 -12.62 10.50 42.92
N ILE A 5 -13.80 11.09 42.71
CA ILE A 5 -14.45 11.15 41.39
C ILE A 5 -13.57 11.86 40.34
N PRO A 6 -13.05 13.08 40.57
CA PRO A 6 -12.19 13.73 39.57
C PRO A 6 -10.88 12.98 39.33
N LEU A 7 -10.31 12.35 40.36
CA LEU A 7 -9.07 11.57 40.23
C LEU A 7 -9.28 10.32 39.37
N VAL A 8 -10.41 9.62 39.55
CA VAL A 8 -10.79 8.46 38.72
C VAL A 8 -11.03 8.89 37.26
N VAL A 9 -11.67 10.03 37.02
CA VAL A 9 -11.91 10.55 35.66
C VAL A 9 -10.60 10.87 34.94
N VAL A 10 -9.64 11.50 35.61
CA VAL A 10 -8.32 11.80 35.02
C VAL A 10 -7.57 10.52 34.67
N VAL A 11 -7.57 9.55 35.57
CA VAL A 11 -6.93 8.25 35.34
C VAL A 11 -7.55 7.53 34.14
N ILE A 12 -8.88 7.48 34.06
CA ILE A 12 -9.60 6.90 32.91
C ILE A 12 -9.24 7.63 31.61
N PHE A 13 -9.20 8.97 31.63
CA PHE A 13 -8.88 9.75 30.44
C PHE A 13 -7.46 9.46 29.92
N VAL A 14 -6.49 9.29 30.83
CA VAL A 14 -5.12 8.89 30.49
C VAL A 14 -5.10 7.48 29.89
N PHE A 15 -5.79 6.51 30.48
CA PHE A 15 -5.87 5.14 29.96
C PHE A 15 -6.52 5.07 28.57
N ILE A 16 -7.58 5.87 28.32
CA ILE A 16 -8.23 5.93 26.99
C ILE A 16 -7.26 6.42 25.92
N ARG A 17 -6.40 7.41 26.22
CA ARG A 17 -5.41 7.92 25.27
C ARG A 17 -4.33 6.89 24.93
N PHE A 18 -3.89 6.12 25.93
CA PHE A 18 -2.90 5.05 25.73
C PHE A 18 -3.45 3.86 24.91
N ALA A 19 -4.75 3.56 25.04
CA ALA A 19 -5.34 2.39 24.38
C ALA A 19 -5.50 2.51 22.85
N GLN A 20 -5.27 3.68 22.25
CA GLN A 20 -5.46 3.90 20.81
C GLN A 20 -4.20 3.74 19.96
N CYS A 21 -3.06 3.36 20.53
CA CYS A 21 -1.90 2.98 19.75
C CYS A 21 -2.16 1.63 19.06
N LYS A 22 -2.70 1.66 17.84
CA LYS A 22 -2.71 0.50 16.95
C LYS A 22 -1.26 0.18 16.60
N GLU A 23 -0.78 -0.97 17.08
CA GLU A 23 0.52 -1.51 16.71
C GLU A 23 0.43 -1.98 15.24
N VAL A 24 0.88 -1.15 14.30
CA VAL A 24 0.89 -1.51 12.88
C VAL A 24 2.11 -2.38 12.63
N LYS A 25 1.91 -3.71 12.62
CA LYS A 25 2.99 -4.68 12.39
C LYS A 25 3.33 -4.71 10.90
N CYS A 26 4.57 -4.34 10.59
CA CYS A 26 5.14 -4.59 9.28
C CYS A 26 5.18 -6.10 9.03
N SER A 27 4.53 -6.53 7.95
CA SER A 27 4.84 -7.83 7.35
C SER A 27 6.23 -7.76 6.73
N LYS A 28 6.82 -8.87 6.24
CA LYS A 28 8.15 -8.90 5.59
C LYS A 28 8.22 -8.11 4.24
N LYS A 29 7.40 -7.08 4.09
CA LYS A 29 7.30 -6.17 2.96
C LYS A 29 8.03 -4.87 3.30
N SER A 30 8.41 -4.12 2.28
CA SER A 30 9.04 -2.79 2.41
C SER A 30 8.07 -1.71 2.86
N PHE A 31 6.76 -1.92 2.74
CA PHE A 31 5.73 -0.96 3.13
C PHE A 31 4.43 -1.66 3.55
N ILE A 32 3.52 -0.89 4.16
CA ILE A 32 2.15 -1.29 4.50
C ILE A 32 1.18 -0.12 4.28
N CYS A 33 0.01 -0.40 3.68
CA CYS A 33 -1.01 0.62 3.48
C CYS A 33 -1.73 0.94 4.80
N GLN A 34 -1.83 2.23 5.13
CA GLN A 34 -2.67 2.72 6.21
C GLN A 34 -4.08 3.05 5.71
N ASP A 35 -4.17 3.66 4.53
CA ASP A 35 -5.39 4.03 3.81
C ASP A 35 -5.16 3.92 2.30
N ALA A 36 -6.18 4.16 1.47
CA ALA A 36 -6.10 4.03 0.01
C ALA A 36 -5.05 4.94 -0.67
N THR A 37 -4.59 6.01 0.00
CA THR A 37 -3.62 6.96 -0.55
C THR A 37 -2.41 7.14 0.35
N SER A 38 -2.26 6.34 1.41
CA SER A 38 -1.24 6.57 2.42
C SER A 38 -0.67 5.27 2.97
N PHE A 39 0.64 5.26 3.21
CA PHE A 39 1.38 4.07 3.60
C PHE A 39 2.49 4.39 4.60
N TYR A 40 2.96 3.37 5.30
CA TYR A 40 4.17 3.43 6.11
C TYR A 40 5.28 2.61 5.46
N GLU A 41 6.50 3.11 5.51
CA GLU A 41 7.69 2.32 5.19
C GLU A 41 8.05 1.40 6.35
N CYS A 42 8.53 0.21 6.00
CA CYS A 42 8.95 -0.83 6.91
C CYS A 42 10.45 -1.07 6.79
N ILE A 43 11.13 -1.06 7.93
CA ILE A 43 12.58 -1.29 8.04
C ILE A 43 12.81 -2.54 8.87
N SER A 44 13.83 -3.33 8.49
CA SER A 44 14.27 -4.49 9.26
C SER A 44 15.49 -4.15 10.13
N ASP A 45 15.47 -4.59 11.39
CA ASP A 45 16.63 -4.60 12.29
C ASP A 45 17.60 -5.75 11.95
N GLU A 46 18.84 -5.71 12.47
CA GLU A 46 19.86 -6.77 12.33
C GLU A 46 19.36 -8.14 12.85
N LYS A 47 18.38 -8.12 13.75
CA LYS A 47 17.73 -9.30 14.33
C LYS A 47 16.58 -9.84 13.47
N GLY A 48 16.27 -9.23 12.33
CA GLY A 48 15.18 -9.61 11.44
C GLY A 48 13.78 -9.18 11.92
N ASN A 49 13.70 -8.25 12.87
CA ASN A 49 12.44 -7.65 13.29
C ASN A 49 12.05 -6.52 12.33
N TYR A 50 10.78 -6.45 11.92
CA TYR A 50 10.27 -5.42 11.03
C TYR A 50 9.47 -4.39 11.82
N PHE A 51 9.77 -3.11 11.62
CA PHE A 51 9.08 -2.00 12.26
C PHE A 51 8.78 -0.92 11.23
N ASN A 52 7.67 -0.21 11.43
CA ASN A 52 7.36 0.95 10.59
C ASN A 52 8.20 2.16 11.02
N THR A 53 8.45 3.09 10.11
CA THR A 53 9.19 4.34 10.41
C THR A 53 8.39 5.31 11.27
N GLY A 54 7.08 5.08 11.47
CA GLY A 54 6.15 6.01 12.10
C GLY A 54 5.83 7.24 11.23
N VAL A 55 6.46 7.38 10.05
CA VAL A 55 6.23 8.47 9.12
C VAL A 55 5.20 8.03 8.08
N LEU A 56 4.02 8.65 8.11
CA LEU A 56 2.99 8.40 7.12
C LEU A 56 3.36 9.09 5.80
N GLN A 57 3.50 8.31 4.74
CA GLN A 57 3.72 8.80 3.39
C GLN A 57 2.42 8.80 2.60
N SER A 58 2.34 9.65 1.58
CA SER A 58 1.19 9.74 0.68
C SER A 58 1.58 9.34 -0.73
N CYS A 59 0.69 8.60 -1.39
CA CYS A 59 0.84 8.28 -2.79
C CYS A 59 0.72 9.55 -3.66
N PRO A 60 1.43 9.60 -4.80
CA PRO A 60 1.23 10.62 -5.80
C PRO A 60 -0.24 10.73 -6.24
N PRO A 61 -0.70 11.91 -6.69
CA PRO A 61 -2.08 12.08 -7.17
C PRO A 61 -2.43 11.07 -8.28
N GLY A 62 -3.56 10.39 -8.13
CA GLY A 62 -4.04 9.40 -9.09
C GLY A 62 -3.55 7.97 -8.86
N LEU A 63 -2.66 7.75 -7.88
CA LEU A 63 -2.22 6.42 -7.45
C LEU A 63 -2.87 6.03 -6.12
N MET A 64 -3.07 4.74 -5.93
CA MET A 64 -3.57 4.15 -4.71
C MET A 64 -2.56 3.21 -4.08
N CYS A 65 -2.60 3.10 -2.76
CA CYS A 65 -1.79 2.13 -2.04
C CYS A 65 -2.38 0.73 -2.18
N ASP A 66 -1.58 -0.22 -2.67
CA ASP A 66 -1.93 -1.64 -2.71
C ASP A 66 -0.85 -2.47 -2.01
N ASP A 67 -1.20 -3.05 -0.87
CA ASP A 67 -0.31 -3.90 -0.09
C ASP A 67 -0.22 -5.34 -0.62
N LYS A 68 -0.83 -5.66 -1.77
CA LYS A 68 -0.72 -6.97 -2.43
C LYS A 68 0.57 -7.10 -3.24
N ASN A 69 0.98 -6.03 -3.90
CA ASN A 69 2.12 -6.01 -4.81
C ASN A 69 3.41 -5.59 -4.08
N GLU A 70 4.52 -5.51 -4.82
CA GLU A 70 5.82 -5.03 -4.32
C GLU A 70 6.00 -3.52 -4.45
N ILE A 71 5.03 -2.82 -5.06
CA ILE A 71 5.08 -1.37 -5.34
C ILE A 71 4.12 -0.65 -4.40
N GLU A 72 4.56 0.43 -3.75
CA GLU A 72 3.75 1.14 -2.73
C GLU A 72 2.46 1.72 -3.32
N CYS A 73 2.57 2.36 -4.49
CA CYS A 73 1.52 3.14 -5.10
C CYS A 73 1.32 2.71 -6.55
N GLU A 74 0.15 2.20 -6.88
CA GLU A 74 -0.21 1.72 -8.21
C GLU A 74 -1.45 2.44 -8.76
N GLU A 75 -1.58 2.50 -10.08
CA GLU A 75 -2.80 3.00 -10.71
C GLU A 75 -3.93 2.02 -10.39
N ASP A 76 -5.07 2.55 -9.92
CA ASP A 76 -6.27 1.73 -9.78
C ASP A 76 -6.80 1.40 -11.18
N ILE A 77 -6.33 0.29 -11.75
CA ILE A 77 -6.88 -0.26 -12.99
C ILE A 77 -8.23 -0.88 -12.62
N SER A 78 -9.24 -0.03 -12.42
CA SER A 78 -10.63 -0.46 -12.34
C SER A 78 -10.93 -1.32 -13.58
N MET A 79 -11.44 -2.52 -13.34
CA MET A 79 -11.82 -3.48 -14.39
C MET A 79 -12.85 -2.90 -15.38
N GLU A 80 -13.42 -1.71 -15.12
CA GLU A 80 -14.27 -0.96 -16.05
C GLU A 80 -13.55 -0.58 -17.36
N PHE A 81 -12.21 -0.45 -17.37
CA PHE A 81 -11.47 -0.18 -18.62
C PHE A 81 -11.17 -1.45 -19.45
N LEU A 82 -11.36 -2.65 -18.90
CA LEU A 82 -11.10 -3.89 -19.64
C LEU A 82 -12.26 -4.29 -20.57
N THR A 83 -13.43 -3.66 -20.44
CA THR A 83 -14.54 -3.84 -21.40
C THR A 83 -14.40 -3.00 -22.67
N ASP A 84 -13.64 -1.89 -22.65
CA ASP A 84 -13.47 -1.03 -23.83
C ASP A 84 -12.17 -1.31 -24.63
N ARG A 85 -11.19 -2.00 -24.06
CA ARG A 85 -9.88 -2.26 -24.70
C ARG A 85 -9.82 -3.42 -25.70
N LYS A 86 -10.96 -3.99 -26.11
CA LYS A 86 -10.98 -4.91 -27.27
C LYS A 86 -10.75 -4.19 -28.62
N LEU A 87 -10.72 -2.86 -28.66
CA LEU A 87 -10.71 -2.07 -29.91
C LEU A 87 -9.46 -1.21 -30.17
N SER A 88 -8.41 -1.26 -29.35
CA SER A 88 -7.18 -0.48 -29.59
C SER A 88 -5.86 -1.22 -29.37
N PHE A 89 -5.83 -2.55 -29.53
CA PHE A 89 -4.59 -3.30 -29.85
C PHE A 89 -4.14 -3.04 -31.31
N LYS A 90 -4.18 -1.77 -31.73
CA LYS A 90 -3.53 -1.27 -32.94
C LYS A 90 -2.29 -0.49 -32.54
N PHE A 91 -1.32 -1.13 -31.89
CA PHE A 91 0.05 -0.65 -31.91
C PHE A 91 1.02 -1.82 -32.03
N ALA A 92 1.73 -1.80 -33.16
CA ALA A 92 3.04 -2.42 -33.40
C ALA A 92 3.12 -3.95 -33.27
N ALA A 93 2.76 -4.63 -34.36
CA ALA A 93 3.42 -5.88 -34.72
C ALA A 93 4.94 -5.63 -34.83
N PRO A 94 5.81 -6.34 -34.09
CA PRO A 94 7.24 -6.29 -34.36
C PRO A 94 7.52 -6.91 -35.75
N ALA A 95 8.43 -6.23 -36.45
CA ALA A 95 8.79 -6.44 -37.84
C ALA A 95 9.16 -7.89 -38.20
N GLY A 96 8.94 -8.20 -39.47
CA GLY A 96 9.00 -9.51 -40.09
C GLY A 96 10.22 -10.37 -39.78
N ARG A 97 9.94 -11.64 -39.47
CA ARG A 97 10.85 -12.76 -39.70
C ARG A 97 10.58 -13.27 -41.11
N LYS A 98 11.46 -12.94 -42.05
CA LYS A 98 11.43 -13.43 -43.44
C LYS A 98 11.76 -14.93 -43.42
N HIS A 99 10.75 -15.78 -43.51
CA HIS A 99 10.92 -17.19 -43.87
C HIS A 99 10.86 -17.23 -45.40
N ILE A 100 12.01 -17.39 -46.06
CA ILE A 100 12.07 -17.76 -47.48
C ILE A 100 12.12 -19.29 -47.46
N ILE A 101 10.99 -19.92 -47.74
CA ILE A 101 10.95 -21.24 -48.39
C ILE A 101 10.42 -20.94 -49.80
N ASP A 102 10.70 -21.87 -50.71
CA ASP A 102 10.37 -21.93 -52.16
C ASP A 102 11.67 -21.64 -52.96
N ASP A 103 12.20 -22.54 -53.79
CA ASP A 103 11.57 -23.56 -54.64
C ASP A 103 12.64 -24.64 -54.99
N GLU A 104 12.26 -25.92 -55.09
CA GLU A 104 12.20 -26.74 -56.33
C GLU A 104 13.51 -27.47 -56.68
#